data_AF-A0A957PF28-F1
#
_entry.id   AF-A0A957PF28-F1
#
_cell.length_a   1.000
_cell.length_b   1.000
_cell.length_c   1.000
_cell.angle_alpha   90.00
_cell.angle_beta   90.00
_cell.angle_gamma   90.00
#
_symmetry.space_group_name_H-M   'P 1'
#
loop_
_entity.id
_entity.type
_entity.pdbx_description
1 polymer ?
#
loop_
_entity_poly.entity_id
_entity_poly.type
_entity_poly.pdbx_seq_one_letter_code
_entity_poly.pdbx_strand_id
1 'polypeptide(L)'
;MQISEVAIEQYVRERFGAQAQLLQVDKLGDAEAASAASSHADALKTFGYGKPILVHLCVGGQEQKIVLHTAKANPFGHDYRADRAADLILAYDTFNQFPRQAPALDVG
;
A
#
# COMPACT_ATOMS: atom_id res chain seq x y z
N MET A 1 -4.13 7.78 10.68
CA MET A 1 -3.55 8.36 9.45
C MET A 1 -4.50 8.06 8.30
N GLN A 2 -4.97 9.09 7.60
CA GLN A 2 -5.72 8.95 6.35
C GLN A 2 -4.73 9.13 5.19
N ILE A 3 -4.79 8.24 4.19
CA ILE A 3 -3.94 8.34 3.00
C ILE A 3 -4.80 8.94 1.89
N SER A 4 -4.32 10.01 1.25
CA SER A 4 -5.01 10.66 0.14
C SER A 4 -4.52 10.12 -1.21
N GLU A 5 -5.33 10.26 -2.25
CA GLU A 5 -4.97 9.91 -3.63
C GLU A 5 -3.73 10.65 -4.10
N VAL A 6 -3.68 11.96 -3.83
CA VAL A 6 -2.56 12.84 -4.19
C VAL A 6 -1.25 12.33 -3.57
N ALA A 7 -1.29 11.84 -2.33
CA ALA A 7 -0.11 11.28 -1.68
C ALA A 7 0.33 9.97 -2.35
N ILE A 8 -0.61 9.12 -2.78
CA ILE A 8 -0.31 7.88 -3.51
C ILE A 8 0.26 8.19 -4.89
N GLU A 9 -0.33 9.13 -5.64
CA GLU A 9 0.18 9.56 -6.95
C GLU A 9 1.59 10.11 -6.86
N GLN A 10 1.84 10.96 -5.86
CA GLN A 10 3.17 11.51 -5.60
C GLN A 10 4.18 10.40 -5.30
N TYR A 11 3.84 9.50 -4.38
CA TYR A 11 4.68 8.35 -4.04
C TYR A 11 4.99 7.48 -5.28
N VAL A 12 3.97 7.18 -6.10
CA VAL A 12 4.14 6.37 -7.33
C VAL A 12 5.14 7.04 -8.28
N ARG A 13 5.04 8.36 -8.48
CA ARG A 13 5.98 9.09 -9.35
C ARG A 13 7.39 9.15 -8.76
N GLU A 14 7.52 9.36 -7.45
CA GLU A 14 8.81 9.41 -6.77
C GLU A 14 9.52 8.05 -6.80
N ARG A 15 8.77 6.96 -6.57
CA ARG A 15 9.33 5.61 -6.46
C ARG A 15 9.60 4.93 -7.79
N PHE A 16 8.70 5.11 -8.76
CA PHE A 16 8.73 4.41 -10.06
C PHE A 16 9.07 5.34 -11.24
N GLY A 17 9.31 6.63 -10.97
CA GLY A 17 9.73 7.63 -11.95
C GLY A 17 8.57 8.44 -12.56
N ALA A 18 8.92 9.51 -13.26
CA ALA A 18 7.96 10.48 -13.79
C ALA A 18 6.95 9.91 -14.81
N GLN A 19 7.25 8.76 -15.41
CA GLN A 19 6.36 8.06 -16.34
C GLN A 19 5.34 7.15 -15.64
N ALA A 20 5.45 6.99 -14.32
CA ALA A 20 4.53 6.17 -13.55
C ALA A 20 3.17 6.87 -13.39
N GLN A 21 2.11 6.13 -13.67
CA GLN A 21 0.73 6.62 -13.61
C GLN A 21 -0.07 5.77 -12.64
N LEU A 22 -0.78 6.41 -11.72
CA LEU A 22 -1.77 5.75 -10.90
C LEU A 22 -2.99 5.43 -11.78
N LEU A 23 -3.42 4.17 -11.80
CA LEU A 23 -4.58 3.72 -12.56
C LEU A 23 -5.82 3.57 -11.67
N GLN A 24 -5.66 2.91 -10.51
CA GLN A 24 -6.76 2.58 -9.59
C GLN A 24 -6.24 2.27 -8.19
N VAL A 25 -7.07 2.50 -7.17
CA VAL A 25 -6.79 2.13 -5.76
C VAL A 25 -7.97 1.35 -5.20
N ASP A 26 -7.72 0.12 -4.73
CA ASP A 26 -8.72 -0.80 -4.21
C ASP A 26 -8.43 -1.23 -2.77
N LYS A 27 -9.46 -1.75 -2.08
CA LYS A 27 -9.30 -2.45 -0.79
C LYS A 27 -8.78 -3.86 -1.05
N LEU A 28 -7.69 -4.24 -0.39
CA LEU A 28 -7.22 -5.61 -0.46
C LEU A 28 -7.98 -6.47 0.57
N GLY A 29 -8.64 -7.53 0.10
CA GLY A 29 -9.33 -8.53 0.95
C GLY A 29 -10.86 -8.41 1.03
N ASP A 30 -11.47 -7.36 0.49
CA ASP A 30 -12.93 -7.26 0.36
C ASP A 30 -13.35 -7.77 -1.03
N ALA A 31 -13.77 -9.04 -1.12
CA ALA A 31 -14.09 -9.72 -2.39
C ALA A 31 -15.23 -9.04 -3.19
N GLU A 32 -16.10 -8.26 -2.54
CA GLU A 32 -17.19 -7.52 -3.19
C GLU A 32 -16.80 -6.09 -3.63
N ALA A 33 -15.64 -5.57 -3.21
CA ALA A 33 -15.21 -4.21 -3.52
C ALA A 33 -14.52 -4.09 -4.89
N ALA A 34 -14.03 -5.20 -5.45
CA ALA A 34 -13.40 -5.22 -6.77
C ALA A 34 -14.37 -4.89 -7.93
N SER A 35 -15.69 -4.86 -7.67
CA SER A 35 -16.73 -4.58 -8.67
C SER A 35 -17.74 -3.49 -8.29
N ALA A 36 -17.52 -2.72 -7.20
CA ALA A 36 -18.56 -1.82 -6.67
C ALA A 36 -18.09 -0.43 -6.20
N ALA A 37 -16.87 0.01 -6.51
CA ALA A 37 -16.51 1.43 -6.37
C ALA A 37 -16.89 2.17 -7.67
N SER A 38 -18.02 2.90 -7.65
CA SER A 38 -18.51 3.69 -8.78
C SER A 38 -17.62 4.89 -9.14
N SER A 39 -16.59 5.18 -8.34
CA SER A 39 -15.56 6.18 -8.63
C SER A 39 -14.32 5.95 -7.76
N HIS A 40 -13.12 6.28 -8.28
CA HIS A 40 -11.86 6.28 -7.52
C HIS A 40 -11.98 7.02 -6.18
N ALA A 41 -12.66 8.17 -6.19
CA ALA A 41 -12.83 9.04 -5.04
C ALA A 41 -13.60 8.41 -3.86
N ASP A 42 -14.52 7.48 -4.10
CA ASP A 42 -15.31 6.85 -3.04
C ASP A 42 -14.59 5.69 -2.35
N ALA A 43 -13.71 4.98 -3.07
CA ALA A 43 -12.78 4.04 -2.46
C ALA A 43 -11.86 4.79 -1.47
N LEU A 44 -11.37 5.96 -1.89
CA LEU A 44 -10.38 6.77 -1.18
C LEU A 44 -10.86 7.39 0.14
N LYS A 45 -12.13 7.79 0.22
CA LYS A 45 -12.75 8.30 1.46
C LYS A 45 -12.81 7.26 2.59
N THR A 46 -12.60 5.97 2.27
CA THR A 46 -12.76 4.87 3.22
C THR A 46 -11.42 4.23 3.65
N PHE A 47 -10.28 4.68 3.13
CA PHE A 47 -8.99 4.09 3.50
C PHE A 47 -8.42 4.75 4.76
N GLY A 48 -8.59 4.04 5.88
CA GLY A 48 -8.08 4.42 7.20
C GLY A 48 -7.37 3.27 7.89
N TYR A 49 -6.27 3.63 8.55
CA TYR A 49 -5.43 2.89 9.50
C TYR A 49 -5.56 1.35 9.52
N GLY A 50 -4.58 0.67 8.93
CA GLY A 50 -4.32 -0.75 9.16
C GLY A 50 -4.91 -1.73 8.15
N LYS A 51 -5.75 -1.27 7.21
CA LYS A 51 -6.21 -2.10 6.09
C LYS A 51 -5.28 -1.93 4.89
N PRO A 52 -4.79 -3.02 4.29
CA PRO A 52 -3.97 -2.94 3.08
C PRO A 52 -4.79 -2.44 1.89
N ILE A 53 -4.17 -1.61 1.07
CA ILE A 53 -4.74 -1.13 -0.19
C ILE A 53 -3.95 -1.71 -1.36
N LEU A 54 -4.65 -2.05 -2.43
CA LEU A 54 -4.07 -2.49 -3.69
C LEU A 54 -4.00 -1.29 -4.62
N VAL A 55 -2.81 -0.95 -5.08
CA VAL A 55 -2.55 0.17 -5.98
C VAL A 55 -2.19 -0.38 -7.34
N HIS A 56 -3.00 -0.05 -8.35
CA HIS A 56 -2.78 -0.37 -9.74
C HIS A 56 -2.06 0.80 -10.40
N LEU A 57 -0.96 0.52 -11.10
CA LEU A 57 -0.14 1.55 -11.72
C LEU A 57 0.40 1.09 -13.07
N CYS A 58 0.70 2.04 -13.94
CA CYS A 58 1.37 1.82 -15.22
C CYS A 58 2.75 2.47 -15.19
N VAL A 59 3.80 1.71 -15.46
CA VAL A 59 5.19 2.21 -15.53
C VAL A 59 5.75 1.85 -16.89
N GLY A 60 6.05 2.86 -17.70
CA GLY A 60 6.60 2.65 -19.05
C GLY A 60 5.70 1.79 -19.94
N GLY A 61 4.38 1.89 -19.80
CA GLY A 61 3.41 1.10 -20.56
C GLY A 61 3.14 -0.31 -20.01
N GLN A 62 3.75 -0.70 -18.89
CA GLN A 62 3.46 -1.97 -18.22
C GLN A 62 2.62 -1.77 -16.97
N GLU A 63 1.52 -2.53 -16.89
CA GLU A 63 0.69 -2.57 -15.68
C GLU A 63 1.37 -3.36 -14.56
N GLN A 64 1.32 -2.80 -13.36
CA GLN A 64 1.83 -3.39 -12.14
C GLN A 64 0.82 -3.19 -11.01
N LYS A 65 0.90 -4.05 -10.00
CA LYS A 65 0.10 -3.96 -8.79
C LYS A 65 1.02 -3.98 -7.58
N ILE A 66 0.82 -3.06 -6.67
CA ILE A 66 1.55 -2.99 -5.40
C ILE A 66 0.56 -2.95 -4.25
N VAL A 67 1.00 -3.39 -3.08
CA VAL A 67 0.21 -3.30 -1.85
C VAL A 67 0.85 -2.28 -0.94
N LEU A 68 0.05 -1.33 -0.47
CA LEU A 68 0.47 -0.41 0.58
C LEU A 68 -0.24 -0.80 1.87
N HIS A 69 0.52 -0.96 2.94
CA HIS A 69 0.00 -1.31 4.26
C HIS A 69 0.60 -0.41 5.34
N THR A 70 -0.23 0.05 6.27
CA THR A 70 0.21 0.81 7.43
C THR A 70 0.09 -0.05 8.67
N ALA A 71 1.04 0.07 9.61
CA ALA A 71 0.92 -0.59 10.91
C ALA A 71 -0.43 -0.26 11.58
N LYS A 72 -1.14 -1.30 12.03
CA LYS A 72 -2.41 -1.21 12.75
C LYS A 72 -2.17 -1.32 14.25
N ALA A 73 -2.97 -0.65 15.07
CA ALA A 73 -3.02 -0.95 16.50
C ALA A 73 -3.47 -2.40 16.73
N ASN A 74 -2.84 -3.07 17.68
CA ASN A 74 -3.13 -4.44 18.05
C ASN A 74 -3.42 -4.55 19.56
N PRO A 75 -4.27 -5.48 20.00
CA PRO A 75 -4.66 -5.60 21.41
C PRO A 75 -3.61 -6.29 22.29
N PHE A 76 -2.51 -6.77 21.71
CA PHE A 76 -1.47 -7.57 22.38
C PHE A 76 -0.26 -6.76 22.86
N GLY A 77 -0.24 -5.44 22.61
CA GLY A 77 0.89 -4.58 22.95
C GLY A 77 1.86 -4.40 21.78
N HIS A 78 3.07 -3.88 22.04
CA HIS A 78 4.06 -3.57 21.00
C HIS A 78 3.59 -2.53 19.96
N ASP A 79 2.81 -1.56 20.42
CA ASP A 79 2.23 -0.53 19.58
C ASP A 79 2.96 0.82 19.70
N TYR A 80 4.06 0.87 20.47
CA TYR A 80 4.89 2.07 20.52
C TYR A 80 5.48 2.33 19.14
N ARG A 81 5.80 3.60 18.88
CA ARG A 81 6.40 4.01 17.60
C ARG A 81 7.66 3.21 17.28
N ALA A 82 8.48 2.91 18.29
CA ALA A 82 9.70 2.13 18.14
C ALA A 82 9.41 0.68 17.72
N ASP A 83 8.43 0.03 18.34
CA ASP A 83 8.03 -1.34 18.00
C ASP A 83 7.52 -1.42 16.55
N ARG A 84 6.61 -0.53 16.18
CA ARG A 84 6.07 -0.46 14.81
C ARG A 84 7.16 -0.26 13.77
N ALA A 85 8.12 0.61 14.05
CA ALA A 85 9.24 0.85 13.15
C ALA A 85 10.15 -0.38 13.05
N ALA A 86 10.48 -1.01 14.18
CA ALA A 86 11.30 -2.20 14.21
C ALA A 86 10.67 -3.35 13.41
N ASP A 87 9.37 -3.60 13.59
CA ASP A 87 8.64 -4.64 12.86
C ASP A 87 8.64 -4.40 11.35
N LEU A 88 8.36 -3.17 10.93
CA LEU A 88 8.31 -2.79 9.52
C LEU A 88 9.71 -2.91 8.87
N ILE A 89 10.76 -2.42 9.53
CA ILE A 89 12.15 -2.51 9.04
C ILE A 89 12.58 -3.98 8.93
N LEU A 90 12.29 -4.79 9.95
CA LEU A 90 12.59 -6.21 9.93
C LEU A 90 11.87 -6.92 8.78
N ALA A 91 10.59 -6.60 8.53
CA ALA A 91 9.84 -7.14 7.40
C ALA A 91 10.49 -6.76 6.06
N TYR A 92 10.90 -5.50 5.89
CA TYR A 92 11.59 -5.04 4.68
C TYR A 92 12.91 -5.80 4.43
N ASP A 93 13.73 -5.96 5.47
CA ASP A 93 15.02 -6.65 5.38
C ASP A 93 14.89 -8.14 5.09
N THR A 94 13.81 -8.78 5.56
CA THR A 94 13.66 -10.24 5.52
C THR A 94 12.78 -10.75 4.39
N PHE A 95 11.74 -10.02 3.97
CA PHE A 95 10.78 -10.51 2.98
C PHE A 95 11.44 -10.84 1.63
N ASN A 96 12.44 -10.05 1.24
CA ASN A 96 13.17 -10.25 -0.02
C ASN A 96 14.09 -11.48 -0.02
N GLN A 97 14.25 -12.16 1.13
CA GLN A 97 15.07 -13.37 1.27
C GLN A 97 14.29 -14.67 1.00
N PHE A 98 12.96 -14.60 0.89
CA PHE A 98 12.11 -15.79 0.73
C PHE A 98 11.68 -16.00 -0.72
N PRO A 99 11.87 -17.19 -1.30
CA PRO A 99 11.44 -17.46 -2.66
C PRO A 99 9.91 -17.44 -2.76
N ARG A 100 9.38 -16.78 -3.79
CA ARG A 100 7.95 -16.58 -4.07
C ARG A 100 7.22 -15.61 -3.13
N GLN A 101 7.94 -14.95 -2.21
CA GLN A 101 7.40 -13.83 -1.45
C GLN A 101 7.28 -12.59 -2.35
N ALA A 102 6.20 -11.82 -2.19
CA ALA A 102 6.10 -10.53 -2.85
C ALA A 102 7.22 -9.59 -2.33
N PRO A 103 8.00 -8.96 -3.21
CA PRO A 103 9.14 -8.17 -2.77
C PRO A 103 8.68 -6.96 -1.96
N ALA A 104 9.34 -6.71 -0.83
CA ALA A 104 9.20 -5.47 -0.09
C ALA A 104 9.86 -4.33 -0.88
N LEU A 105 9.07 -3.32 -1.23
CA LEU A 105 9.50 -2.23 -2.12
C LEU A 105 10.00 -1.00 -1.35
N ASP A 106 9.43 -0.76 -0.18
CA ASP A 106 9.69 0.40 0.68
C ASP A 106 9.15 0.18 2.11
N VAL A 107 9.58 0.99 3.08
CA VAL A 107 9.21 0.94 4.50
C VAL A 107 9.12 2.34 5.15
N GLY A 108 8.63 3.33 4.41
CA GLY A 108 8.23 4.64 4.94
C GLY A 108 9.02 5.82 4.43
#